data_AF-A0A923X0U9-F1
#
_entry.id   AF-A0A923X0U9-F1
#
_cell.length_a   1.000
_cell.length_b   1.000
_cell.length_c   1.000
_cell.angle_alpha   90.00
_cell.angle_beta   90.00
_cell.angle_gamma   90.00
#
_symmetry.space_group_name_H-M   'P 1'
#
loop_
_entity.id
_entity.type
_entity.pdbx_description
1 polymer ?
#
loop_
_entity_poly.entity_id
_entity_poly.type
_entity_poly.pdbx_seq_one_letter_code
_entity_poly.pdbx_strand_id
1 'polypeptide(L)' 'APTGPVYTPPIERRRGYAGALTATLSNELRNGGAKLMLYTDAGNPTSNGVYQKIGYVKLAENERVSFVQQL' A
#
# COMPACT_ATOMS: atom_id res chain seq x y z
N ALA A 1 -5.25 5.55 9.86
CA ALA A 1 -3.94 4.99 10.26
C ALA A 1 -3.34 4.23 9.07
N PRO A 2 -2.01 4.24 8.87
CA PRO A 2 -1.37 3.45 7.82
C PRO A 2 -1.55 1.96 8.08
N THR A 3 -1.86 1.18 7.04
CA THR A 3 -2.18 -0.27 7.12
C THR A 3 -0.98 -1.18 7.42
N GLY A 4 0.14 -0.63 7.90
CA GLY A 4 1.38 -1.37 8.19
C GLY A 4 2.11 -1.89 6.94
N PRO A 5 3.37 -2.35 7.10
CA PRO A 5 4.10 -2.98 6.01
C PRO A 5 3.48 -4.35 5.68
N VAL A 6 3.16 -4.59 4.42
CA VAL A 6 2.69 -5.90 3.93
C VAL A 6 3.87 -6.65 3.35
N TYR A 7 4.19 -7.81 3.92
CA TYR A 7 5.28 -8.65 3.46
C TYR A 7 4.76 -10.02 3.00
N THR A 8 5.24 -10.46 1.83
CA THR A 8 5.04 -11.82 1.35
C THR A 8 6.42 -12.42 1.06
N PRO A 9 6.80 -13.53 1.73
CA PRO A 9 8.05 -14.24 1.46
C PRO A 9 8.22 -14.53 -0.04
N PRO A 10 9.43 -14.46 -0.62
CA PRO A 10 9.64 -14.64 -2.06
C PRO A 10 8.98 -15.88 -2.66
N ILE A 11 9.04 -17.02 -1.96
CA ILE A 11 8.46 -18.30 -2.38
C ILE A 11 6.92 -18.30 -2.43
N GLU A 12 6.29 -17.37 -1.71
CA GLU A 12 4.83 -17.23 -1.60
C GLU A 12 4.27 -16.08 -2.48
N ARG A 13 5.12 -15.38 -3.23
CA ARG A 13 4.70 -14.25 -4.08
C ARG A 13 3.85 -14.73 -5.26
N ARG A 14 3.12 -13.78 -5.86
CA ARG A 14 2.19 -13.99 -6.99
C ARG A 14 1.00 -14.92 -6.72
N ARG A 15 0.71 -15.18 -5.44
CA ARG A 15 -0.48 -15.93 -4.98
C ARG A 15 -1.62 -15.05 -4.48
N GLY A 16 -1.46 -13.72 -4.54
CA GLY A 16 -2.49 -12.75 -4.12
C GLY A 16 -2.56 -12.47 -2.61
N TYR A 17 -1.71 -13.08 -1.78
CA TYR A 17 -1.76 -12.94 -0.31
C TYR A 17 -1.71 -11.49 0.18
N ALA A 18 -0.82 -10.67 -0.36
CA ALA A 18 -0.71 -9.26 0.03
C ALA A 18 -2.04 -8.51 -0.23
N GLY A 19 -2.63 -8.69 -1.41
CA GLY A 19 -3.91 -8.05 -1.76
C GLY A 19 -5.05 -8.55 -0.87
N ALA A 20 -5.13 -9.87 -0.63
CA ALA A 20 -6.15 -10.45 0.24
C ALA A 20 -6.05 -9.91 1.68
N LEU A 21 -4.84 -9.89 2.25
CA LEU A 21 -4.61 -9.38 3.60
C LEU A 21 -4.94 -7.88 3.70
N THR A 22 -4.51 -7.06 2.74
CA THR A 22 -4.87 -5.64 2.70
C THR A 22 -6.39 -5.44 2.59
N ALA A 23 -7.09 -6.21 1.75
CA ALA A 23 -8.54 -6.09 1.58
C ALA A 23 -9.29 -6.42 2.87
N THR A 24 -8.96 -7.55 3.51
CA THR A 24 -9.59 -7.98 4.76
C THR A 24 -9.37 -6.95 5.87
N LEU A 25 -8.12 -6.55 6.10
CA LEU A 25 -7.79 -5.56 7.13
C LEU A 25 -8.46 -4.20 6.87
N SER A 26 -8.49 -3.76 5.60
CA SER A 26 -9.16 -2.50 5.22
C SER A 26 -10.66 -2.55 5.51
N ASN A 27 -11.31 -3.68 5.22
CA ASN A 27 -12.73 -3.83 5.49
C ASN A 27 -13.03 -3.81 7.00
N GLU A 28 -12.26 -4.53 7.82
CA GLU A 28 -12.42 -4.54 9.27
C GLU A 28 -12.25 -3.15 9.88
N LEU A 29 -11.16 -2.46 9.52
CA LEU A 29 -10.86 -1.11 10.02
C LEU A 29 -11.92 -0.10 9.57
N ARG A 30 -12.38 -0.18 8.31
CA ARG A 30 -13.44 0.69 7.79
C ARG A 30 -14.75 0.46 8.55
N ASN A 31 -15.11 -0.79 8.83
CA ASN A 31 -16.31 -1.13 9.59
C ASN A 31 -16.22 -0.62 11.04
N GLY A 32 -15.01 -0.53 11.60
CA GLY A 32 -14.74 0.14 12.88
C GLY A 32 -14.72 1.67 12.82
N GLY A 33 -15.04 2.29 11.68
CA GLY A 33 -15.07 3.75 11.51
C GLY A 33 -13.71 4.39 11.21
N ALA A 34 -12.66 3.60 10.97
CA ALA A 34 -11.34 4.14 10.70
C ALA A 34 -11.22 4.75 9.29
N LYS A 35 -10.48 5.86 9.19
CA LYS A 35 -10.00 6.38 7.92
C LYS A 35 -8.66 5.72 7.55
N LEU A 36 -8.63 5.12 6.37
CA LEU A 36 -7.52 4.32 5.85
C LEU A 36 -6.68 5.11 4.85
N MET A 37 -5.38 4.89 4.89
CA MET A 37 -4.42 5.43 3.93
C MET A 37 -3.26 4.45 3.82
N LEU A 38 -2.67 4.34 2.64
CA LEU A 38 -1.42 3.62 2.44
C LEU A 38 -0.49 4.44 1.54
N TYR A 39 0.79 4.15 1.63
CA TYR A 39 1.81 4.64 0.71
C TYR A 39 2.31 3.45 -0.09
N THR A 40 2.52 3.65 -1.38
CA THR A 40 3.11 2.65 -2.27
C THR A 40 4.02 3.34 -3.27
N ASP A 41 4.88 2.56 -3.91
CA ASP A 41 5.70 3.05 -5.02
C ASP A 41 4.78 3.49 -6.17
N ALA A 42 4.82 4.77 -6.51
CA ALA A 42 4.04 5.36 -7.60
C ALA A 42 4.37 4.71 -8.96
N GLY A 43 5.60 4.22 -9.14
CA GLY A 43 6.08 3.55 -10.34
C GLY A 43 5.71 2.07 -10.45
N ASN A 44 5.04 1.48 -9.46
CA ASN A 44 4.68 0.06 -9.45
C ASN A 44 3.21 -0.18 -9.87
N PRO A 45 2.89 -0.37 -11.16
CA PRO A 45 1.51 -0.49 -11.63
C PRO A 45 0.79 -1.72 -11.07
N THR A 46 1.52 -2.79 -10.74
CA THR A 46 0.95 -4.02 -10.18
C THR A 46 0.35 -3.75 -8.80
N SER A 47 1.13 -3.17 -7.88
CA SER A 47 0.65 -2.83 -6.53
C SER A 47 -0.48 -1.81 -6.58
N ASN A 48 -0.30 -0.74 -7.37
CA ASN A 48 -1.32 0.29 -7.55
C ASN A 48 -2.66 -0.29 -8.05
N GLY A 49 -2.61 -1.17 -9.06
CA GLY A 49 -3.80 -1.84 -9.58
C GLY A 49 -4.48 -2.75 -8.55
N VAL A 50 -3.72 -3.42 -7.68
CA VAL A 50 -4.28 -4.22 -6.56
C VAL A 50 -5.02 -3.31 -5.59
N TYR A 51 -4.42 -2.20 -5.15
CA TYR A 51 -5.07 -1.29 -4.20
C TYR A 51 -6.32 -0.61 -4.79
N GLN A 52 -6.27 -0.22 -6.07
CA GLN A 52 -7.43 0.33 -6.77
C GLN A 52 -8.59 -0.66 -6.86
N LYS A 53 -8.31 -1.94 -7.16
CA LYS A 53 -9.33 -3.00 -7.16
C LYS A 53 -9.97 -3.24 -5.78
N ILE A 54 -9.23 -2.95 -4.71
CA ILE A 54 -9.72 -3.05 -3.32
C ILE A 54 -10.53 -1.81 -2.91
N GLY A 55 -10.52 -0.74 -3.71
CA GLY A 55 -11.30 0.49 -3.48
C GLY A 55 -10.48 1.68 -2.97
N TYR A 56 -9.14 1.58 -2.95
CA TYR A 56 -8.30 2.75 -2.71
C TYR A 56 -8.28 3.67 -3.94
N VAL A 57 -8.25 4.97 -3.69
CA VAL A 57 -8.09 5.99 -4.73
C VAL A 57 -6.76 6.71 -4.54
N LYS A 58 -6.11 7.07 -5.65
CA LYS A 58 -4.87 7.85 -5.62
C LYS A 58 -5.20 9.26 -5.14
N LEU A 59 -4.55 9.70 -4.07
CA LEU A 59 -4.72 11.05 -3.51
C LEU A 59 -3.59 11.98 -3.90
N ALA A 60 -2.35 11.52 -3.82
CA ALA A 60 -1.15 12.31 -4.12
C ALA A 60 0.04 11.41 -4.48
N GLU A 61 1.06 12.01 -5.07
CA GLU A 61 2.41 11.43 -5.17
C GLU A 61 3.32 12.13 -4.16
N ASN A 62 4.30 11.40 -3.63
CA ASN A 62 5.30 11.94 -2.72
C ASN A 62 6.68 11.57 -3.27
N GLU A 63 7.62 12.49 -3.17
CA GLU A 63 9.00 12.29 -3.58
C GLU A 63 9.91 12.21 -2.36
N ARG A 64 10.86 11.28 -2.38
CA ARG A 64 11.88 11.17 -1.34
C ARG A 64 13.14 11.85 -1.81
N VAL A 65 13.47 12.98 -1.18
CA VAL A 65 14.72 13.71 -1.43
C VAL A 65 15.72 13.44 -0.31
N SER A 66 17.00 13.42 -0.65
CA SER A 66 18.11 13.29 0.32
C SER A 66 19.04 14.48 0.16
N PHE A 67 19.40 15.13 1.26
CA PHE A 67 20.43 16.16 1.25
C PHE A 67 21.80 15.49 1.13
N VAL A 68 22.58 15.91 0.14
CA VAL A 68 24.00 15.54 -0.01
C VAL A 68 24.80 16.82 0.19
N GLN A 69 25.60 16.85 1.26
CA GLN A 69 26.41 18.01 1.63
C GLN A 69 27.35 18.35 0.47
N GLN A 70 27.21 19.55 -0.08
CA GLN A 70 28.18 20.09 -1.04
C GLN A 70 29.40 20.57 -0.26
N LEU A 71 30.59 20.21 -0.77
CA LEU A 71 31.90 20.61 -0.24
C LEU A 71 32.07 22.12 -0.22
#